data_AF-A0A9P5N9V6-F1
#
_entry.id   AF-A0A9P5N9V6-F1
#
_cell.length_a   1.000
_cell.length_b   1.000
_cell.length_c   1.000
_cell.angle_alpha   90.00
_cell.angle_beta   90.00
_cell.angle_gamma   90.00
#
_symmetry.space_group_name_H-M   'P 1'
#
loop_
_entity.id
_entity.type
_entity.pdbx_description
1 polymer ?
#
loop_
_entity_poly.entity_id
_entity_poly.type
_entity_poly.pdbx_seq_one_letter_code
_entity_poly.pdbx_strand_id
1 'polypeptide(L)'
;MLLTSILTVVLASLARTTFAQDQFGPIVYDSIHNATSIYGTWSSGGKAVLTGPGFADPANMTFTYPKTTGISYSFTEDGFYEISRYRFNSNGSEPTCITGVIVWVHGTYTLNANGSISMTPLGDGFQQVQDPCAAVSNFIQLYNQTEYYKGWRIFHDPNQGYKLHMFAFDGSPLAPQFQVSTTPNMLPTKQLRNVPPATNSRRSLDVEERSVSGAQDVLGPHWLTGVMVVAGGLALLMSSTAMLL
;
A
#
# COMPACT_ATOMS: atom_id res chain seq x y z
N MET A 1 -3.35 -38.50 31.63
CA MET A 1 -2.74 -37.34 30.94
C MET A 1 -3.21 -37.14 29.50
N LEU A 2 -4.05 -38.02 28.92
CA LEU A 2 -4.62 -37.81 27.58
C LEU A 2 -5.94 -37.00 27.55
N LEU A 3 -6.70 -36.95 28.65
CA LEU A 3 -7.99 -36.23 28.66
C LEU A 3 -7.85 -34.69 28.63
N THR A 4 -6.74 -34.16 29.13
CA THR A 4 -6.51 -32.70 29.20
C THR A 4 -6.19 -32.07 27.84
N SER A 5 -5.62 -32.84 26.91
CA SER A 5 -5.23 -32.35 25.58
C SER A 5 -6.39 -32.30 24.60
N ILE A 6 -7.46 -33.06 24.85
CA ILE A 6 -8.65 -33.07 23.98
C ILE A 6 -9.52 -31.84 24.28
N LEU A 7 -9.57 -31.41 25.55
CA LEU A 7 -10.38 -30.27 25.97
C LEU A 7 -9.87 -28.93 25.39
N THR A 8 -8.56 -28.78 25.17
CA THR A 8 -7.98 -27.57 24.56
C THR A 8 -8.26 -27.47 23.06
N VAL A 9 -8.30 -28.59 22.34
CA VAL A 9 -8.68 -28.63 20.91
C VAL A 9 -10.15 -28.28 20.73
N VAL A 10 -11.03 -28.75 21.63
CA VAL A 10 -12.46 -28.43 21.59
C VAL A 10 -12.71 -26.94 21.88
N LEU A 11 -12.00 -26.32 22.84
CA LEU A 11 -12.12 -24.88 23.09
C LEU A 11 -11.57 -24.02 21.93
N ALA A 12 -10.50 -24.46 21.25
CA ALA A 12 -10.00 -23.78 20.05
C ALA A 12 -10.96 -23.88 18.86
N SER A 13 -11.74 -24.96 18.76
CA SER A 13 -12.79 -25.12 17.73
C SER A 13 -14.04 -24.27 17.97
N LEU A 14 -14.19 -23.70 19.18
CA LEU A 14 -15.23 -22.73 19.53
C LEU A 14 -14.76 -21.27 19.35
N ALA A 15 -13.55 -21.05 18.81
CA ALA A 15 -13.16 -19.74 18.34
C ALA A 15 -14.18 -19.30 17.29
N ARG A 16 -15.03 -18.34 17.65
CA ARG A 16 -15.97 -17.70 16.72
C ARG A 16 -15.13 -17.08 15.62
N THR A 17 -15.03 -17.75 14.48
CA THR A 17 -14.65 -17.12 13.23
C THR A 17 -15.68 -16.02 13.01
N THR A 18 -15.30 -14.77 13.25
CA THR A 18 -16.12 -13.67 12.80
C THR A 18 -16.03 -13.69 11.29
N PHE A 19 -17.01 -14.33 10.64
CA PHE A 19 -17.22 -14.20 9.23
C PHE A 19 -17.57 -12.72 8.99
N ALA A 20 -16.61 -11.96 8.48
CA ALA A 20 -17.00 -10.88 7.60
C ALA A 20 -17.77 -11.54 6.45
N GLN A 21 -18.85 -10.93 6.01
CA GLN A 21 -19.68 -11.46 4.94
C GLN A 21 -18.93 -11.28 3.61
N ASP A 22 -17.85 -12.03 3.38
CA ASP A 22 -17.05 -11.94 2.16
C ASP A 22 -16.87 -13.32 1.51
N GLN A 23 -17.50 -13.47 0.34
CA GLN A 23 -16.86 -13.91 -0.91
C GLN A 23 -17.86 -14.43 -1.98
N PHE A 24 -19.14 -14.65 -1.64
CA PHE A 24 -20.08 -15.32 -2.58
C PHE A 24 -21.49 -14.70 -2.70
N GLY A 25 -21.73 -13.49 -2.20
CA GLY A 25 -23.04 -12.81 -2.33
C GLY A 25 -22.98 -11.31 -2.00
N PRO A 26 -24.04 -10.55 -2.31
CA PRO A 26 -24.13 -9.15 -1.92
C PRO A 26 -24.11 -8.99 -0.40
N ILE A 27 -23.44 -7.94 0.07
CA ILE A 27 -23.41 -7.52 1.46
C ILE A 27 -24.83 -7.23 1.96
N VAL A 28 -25.16 -7.72 3.16
CA VAL A 28 -26.44 -7.44 3.81
C VAL A 28 -26.20 -6.43 4.92
N TYR A 29 -26.78 -5.24 4.79
CA TYR A 29 -26.71 -4.19 5.80
C TYR A 29 -27.75 -4.42 6.90
N ASP A 30 -27.52 -5.43 7.73
CA ASP A 30 -28.27 -5.67 8.95
C ASP A 30 -27.58 -5.02 10.18
N SER A 31 -28.20 -5.13 11.35
CA SER A 31 -27.63 -4.61 12.60
C SER A 31 -26.39 -5.38 13.07
N ILE A 32 -26.07 -6.52 12.45
CA ILE A 32 -24.87 -7.33 12.74
C ILE A 32 -23.69 -6.79 11.94
N HIS A 33 -23.91 -6.40 10.68
CA HIS A 33 -22.90 -5.84 9.81
C HIS A 33 -22.68 -4.34 10.07
N ASN A 34 -23.76 -3.56 10.17
CA ASN A 34 -23.74 -2.12 10.18
C ASN A 34 -24.58 -1.53 11.32
N ALA A 35 -24.02 -1.49 12.53
CA ALA A 35 -24.71 -0.98 13.71
C ALA A 35 -25.00 0.54 13.65
N THR A 36 -24.26 1.30 12.83
CA THR A 36 -24.48 2.73 12.54
C THR A 36 -23.93 3.06 11.16
N SER A 37 -24.22 4.24 10.60
CA SER A 37 -23.60 4.65 9.34
C SER A 37 -22.07 4.74 9.46
N ILE A 38 -21.36 4.44 8.37
CA ILE A 38 -19.90 4.63 8.27
C ILE A 38 -19.50 6.11 8.23
N TYR A 39 -20.44 7.01 7.97
CA TYR A 39 -20.16 8.45 7.91
C TYR A 39 -19.67 8.97 9.26
N GLY A 40 -18.76 9.94 9.19
CA GLY A 40 -18.12 10.52 10.35
C GLY A 40 -16.62 10.31 10.35
N THR A 41 -16.01 10.50 11.52
CA THR A 41 -14.57 10.40 11.74
C THR A 41 -14.26 9.26 12.69
N TRP A 42 -13.34 8.40 12.28
CA TRP A 42 -12.90 7.22 12.99
C TRP A 42 -11.41 7.32 13.25
N SER A 43 -10.95 6.89 14.43
CA SER A 43 -9.53 6.92 14.79
C SER A 43 -9.13 5.72 15.63
N SER A 44 -7.96 5.17 15.38
CA SER A 44 -7.40 4.03 16.10
C SER A 44 -6.64 4.40 17.39
N GLY A 45 -6.33 3.40 18.20
CA GLY A 45 -5.42 3.52 19.34
C GLY A 45 -5.91 4.56 20.36
N GLY A 46 -5.06 5.52 20.69
CA GLY A 46 -5.37 6.61 21.64
C GLY A 46 -6.23 7.74 21.08
N LYS A 47 -6.75 7.60 19.85
CA LYS A 47 -7.58 8.61 19.16
C LYS A 47 -6.90 9.96 18.93
N ALA A 48 -5.56 10.01 18.98
CA ALA A 48 -4.80 11.25 18.82
C ALA A 48 -4.58 11.64 17.36
N VAL A 49 -4.51 10.65 16.45
CA VAL A 49 -4.47 10.90 15.01
C VAL A 49 -5.88 11.21 14.56
N LEU A 50 -6.08 12.38 13.96
CA LEU A 50 -7.36 12.81 13.42
C LEU A 50 -7.16 13.30 12.00
N THR A 51 -8.20 13.22 11.20
CA THR A 51 -8.35 13.91 9.93
C THR A 51 -8.62 15.40 10.14
N GLY A 52 -8.44 16.19 9.09
CA GLY A 52 -8.71 17.61 9.01
C GLY A 52 -7.45 18.51 9.09
N PRO A 53 -7.67 19.84 9.15
CA PRO A 53 -6.59 20.84 9.12
C PRO A 53 -5.65 20.78 10.33
N GLY A 54 -6.05 20.07 11.40
CA GLY A 54 -5.18 19.83 12.56
C GLY A 54 -4.10 18.78 12.34
N PHE A 55 -4.10 18.08 11.19
CA PHE A 55 -3.14 17.01 10.88
C PHE A 55 -2.22 17.36 9.72
N ALA A 56 -2.77 17.88 8.62
CA ALA A 56 -2.00 18.26 7.44
C ALA A 56 -2.35 19.67 6.97
N ASP A 57 -1.34 20.37 6.46
CA ASP A 57 -1.50 21.60 5.68
C ASP A 57 -1.04 21.32 4.25
N PRO A 58 -2.00 21.02 3.33
CA PRO A 58 -1.67 20.75 1.94
C PRO A 58 -1.07 21.94 1.21
N ALA A 59 -1.33 23.20 1.61
CA ALA A 59 -0.77 24.35 0.90
C ALA A 59 0.77 24.39 1.05
N ASN A 60 1.25 24.03 2.24
CA ASN A 60 2.68 24.02 2.58
C ASN A 60 3.31 22.62 2.56
N MET A 61 2.52 21.57 2.28
CA MET A 61 2.94 20.16 2.37
C MET A 61 3.53 19.80 3.74
N THR A 62 2.98 20.33 4.82
CA THR A 62 3.46 20.08 6.18
C THR A 62 2.47 19.26 6.99
N PHE A 63 2.97 18.63 8.06
CA PHE A 63 2.18 17.87 9.01
C PHE A 63 2.27 18.45 10.42
N THR A 64 1.17 18.35 11.16
CA THR A 64 1.16 18.54 12.61
C THR A 64 1.17 17.16 13.27
N TYR A 65 2.27 16.86 13.97
CA TYR A 65 2.49 15.53 14.53
C TYR A 65 1.57 15.26 15.73
N PRO A 66 0.76 14.19 15.68
CA PRO A 66 -0.01 13.75 16.84
C PRO A 66 0.89 13.21 17.95
N LYS A 67 0.41 13.28 19.20
CA LYS A 67 1.15 12.79 20.38
C LYS A 67 1.38 11.28 20.36
N THR A 68 0.54 10.52 19.68
CA THR A 68 0.65 9.05 19.55
C THR A 68 0.38 8.63 18.12
N THR A 69 0.91 7.46 17.73
CA THR A 69 0.66 6.87 16.42
C THR A 69 -0.76 6.36 16.28
N GLY A 70 -1.18 6.22 15.04
CA GLY A 70 -2.52 5.76 14.70
C GLY A 70 -2.87 6.06 13.25
N ILE A 71 -4.09 5.69 12.92
CA ILE A 71 -4.74 5.95 11.65
C ILE A 71 -6.09 6.57 11.96
N SER A 72 -6.53 7.48 11.12
CA SER A 72 -7.86 8.05 11.14
C SER A 72 -8.43 8.08 9.74
N TYR A 73 -9.75 7.84 9.66
CA TYR A 73 -10.54 7.87 8.45
C TYR A 73 -11.72 8.81 8.65
N SER A 74 -11.98 9.69 7.70
CA SER A 74 -13.25 10.39 7.59
C SER A 74 -14.00 9.95 6.36
N PHE A 75 -15.31 9.74 6.50
CA PHE A 75 -16.22 9.38 5.42
C PHE A 75 -17.39 10.36 5.38
N THR A 76 -17.65 10.88 4.19
CA THR A 76 -18.76 11.80 3.92
C THR A 76 -19.87 11.07 3.17
N GLU A 77 -21.10 11.56 3.28
CA GLU A 77 -22.26 10.96 2.62
C GLU A 77 -22.20 11.07 1.09
N ASP A 78 -21.54 12.09 0.56
CA ASP A 78 -21.34 12.34 -0.87
C ASP A 78 -20.17 11.54 -1.48
N GLY A 79 -19.61 10.59 -0.73
CA GLY A 79 -18.64 9.63 -1.27
C GLY A 79 -17.19 10.11 -1.25
N PHE A 80 -16.84 11.10 -0.43
CA PHE A 80 -15.46 11.50 -0.20
C PHE A 80 -14.89 10.93 1.10
N TYR A 81 -13.58 10.67 1.08
CA TYR A 81 -12.83 10.19 2.22
C TYR A 81 -11.57 11.02 2.46
N GLU A 82 -11.08 10.97 3.69
CA GLU A 82 -9.74 11.40 4.06
C GLU A 82 -9.08 10.36 4.96
N ILE A 83 -7.77 10.16 4.79
CA ILE A 83 -6.94 9.32 5.63
C ILE A 83 -5.80 10.16 6.21
N SER A 84 -5.69 10.10 7.53
CA SER A 84 -4.51 10.57 8.28
C SER A 84 -3.82 9.37 8.90
N ARG A 85 -2.55 9.15 8.59
CA ARG A 85 -1.81 7.97 9.06
C ARG A 85 -0.48 8.40 9.64
N TYR A 86 -0.21 8.07 10.89
CA TYR A 86 1.09 8.27 11.54
C TYR A 86 1.55 6.96 12.16
N ARG A 87 2.61 6.36 11.59
CA ARG A 87 3.07 5.01 11.93
C ARG A 87 4.59 4.95 11.97
N PHE A 88 5.10 3.97 12.71
CA PHE A 88 6.49 3.55 12.64
C PHE A 88 6.57 2.14 12.05
N ASN A 89 7.59 1.90 11.21
CA ASN A 89 8.01 0.53 10.88
C ASN A 89 9.27 0.22 11.68
N SER A 90 9.22 -0.88 12.42
CA SER A 90 10.35 -1.37 13.19
C SER A 90 11.36 -2.09 12.29
N ASN A 91 12.63 -2.02 12.66
CA ASN A 91 13.69 -2.85 12.12
C ASN A 91 14.26 -3.71 13.24
N GLY A 92 13.90 -4.99 13.26
CA GLY A 92 14.30 -5.92 14.33
C GLY A 92 15.79 -6.26 14.32
N SER A 93 16.45 -6.14 13.17
CA SER A 93 17.88 -6.40 13.02
C SER A 93 18.73 -5.20 13.42
N GLU A 94 18.22 -3.98 13.18
CA GLU A 94 18.87 -2.73 13.59
C GLU A 94 17.84 -1.79 14.24
N PRO A 95 17.64 -1.89 15.57
CA PRO A 95 16.61 -1.11 16.28
C PRO A 95 16.83 0.40 16.25
N THR A 96 18.05 0.87 15.96
CA THR A 96 18.33 2.30 15.80
C THR A 96 17.81 2.86 14.46
N CYS A 97 17.49 1.98 13.49
CA CYS A 97 17.00 2.30 12.16
C CYS A 97 15.48 2.13 12.02
N ILE A 98 14.70 2.74 12.92
CA ILE A 98 13.25 2.77 12.78
C ILE A 98 12.83 3.79 11.70
N THR A 99 11.77 3.50 10.95
CA THR A 99 11.24 4.47 9.98
C THR A 99 9.93 5.06 10.46
N GLY A 100 9.84 6.38 10.53
CA GLY A 100 8.61 7.12 10.77
C GLY A 100 7.95 7.49 9.46
N VAL A 101 6.65 7.22 9.33
CA VAL A 101 5.88 7.58 8.15
C VAL A 101 4.61 8.29 8.58
N ILE A 102 4.44 9.51 8.09
CA ILE A 102 3.21 10.29 8.23
C ILE A 102 2.63 10.57 6.84
N VAL A 103 1.35 10.27 6.66
CA VAL A 103 0.66 10.28 5.36
C VAL A 103 -0.66 11.03 5.51
N TRP A 104 -0.93 11.90 4.56
CA TRP A 104 -2.26 12.45 4.33
C TRP A 104 -2.67 12.19 2.89
N VAL A 105 -3.90 11.68 2.71
CA VAL A 105 -4.50 11.46 1.40
C VAL A 105 -6.01 11.59 1.50
N HIS A 106 -6.63 12.09 0.45
CA HIS A 106 -8.07 12.25 0.35
C HIS A 106 -8.54 11.98 -1.08
N GLY A 107 -9.82 11.67 -1.21
CA GLY A 107 -10.45 11.50 -2.51
C GLY A 107 -11.82 10.88 -2.42
N THR A 108 -12.18 10.06 -3.41
CA THR A 108 -13.50 9.44 -3.50
C THR A 108 -13.47 7.98 -3.09
N TYR A 109 -14.48 7.51 -2.38
CA TYR A 109 -14.61 6.12 -2.00
C TYR A 109 -15.91 5.51 -2.52
N THR A 110 -15.94 4.19 -2.62
CA THR A 110 -17.12 3.41 -3.00
C THR A 110 -17.24 2.21 -2.09
N LEU A 111 -18.44 2.02 -1.52
CA LEU A 111 -18.81 0.81 -0.80
C LEU A 111 -19.34 -0.19 -1.83
N ASN A 112 -18.53 -1.20 -2.12
CA ASN A 112 -18.84 -2.17 -3.16
C ASN A 112 -19.90 -3.17 -2.67
N ALA A 113 -20.70 -3.69 -3.60
CA ALA A 113 -21.76 -4.65 -3.27
C ALA A 113 -21.23 -5.96 -2.63
N ASN A 114 -19.96 -6.30 -2.82
CA ASN A 114 -19.31 -7.46 -2.21
C ASN A 114 -18.80 -7.19 -0.76
N GLY A 115 -19.07 -6.02 -0.19
CA GLY A 115 -18.64 -5.64 1.16
C GLY A 115 -17.24 -5.06 1.26
N SER A 116 -16.56 -4.84 0.13
CA SER A 116 -15.26 -4.17 0.09
C SER A 116 -15.39 -2.64 -0.01
N ILE A 117 -14.30 -1.92 0.25
CA ILE A 117 -14.20 -0.47 0.04
C ILE A 117 -13.09 -0.19 -0.98
N SER A 118 -13.41 0.56 -2.02
CA SER A 118 -12.43 1.11 -2.97
C SER A 118 -12.25 2.60 -2.70
N MET A 119 -10.99 3.06 -2.61
CA MET A 119 -10.65 4.46 -2.32
C MET A 119 -9.68 4.99 -3.38
N THR A 120 -10.14 5.99 -4.14
CA THR A 120 -9.37 6.61 -5.23
C THR A 120 -8.97 8.03 -4.85
N PRO A 121 -7.66 8.34 -4.76
CA PRO A 121 -7.16 9.66 -4.39
C PRO A 121 -7.38 10.73 -5.47
N LEU A 122 -7.44 12.01 -5.06
CA LEU A 122 -7.54 13.17 -5.96
C LEU A 122 -6.20 13.60 -6.59
N GLY A 123 -5.10 12.89 -6.33
CA GLY A 123 -3.80 13.15 -6.95
C GLY A 123 -2.84 14.03 -6.13
N ASP A 124 -3.30 14.63 -5.04
CA ASP A 124 -2.55 15.59 -4.23
C ASP A 124 -2.29 15.13 -2.80
N GLY A 125 -2.38 13.83 -2.52
CA GLY A 125 -1.87 13.28 -1.27
C GLY A 125 -0.34 13.42 -1.17
N PHE A 126 0.18 13.38 0.04
CA PHE A 126 1.61 13.39 0.30
C PHE A 126 1.94 12.61 1.58
N GLN A 127 3.20 12.17 1.65
CA GLN A 127 3.75 11.55 2.83
C GLN A 127 5.12 12.11 3.14
N GLN A 128 5.46 12.13 4.42
CA GLN A 128 6.80 12.37 4.89
C GLN A 128 7.35 11.06 5.47
N VAL A 129 8.57 10.73 5.04
CA VAL A 129 9.31 9.56 5.51
C VAL A 129 10.54 10.05 6.25
N GLN A 130 10.71 9.55 7.47
CA GLN A 130 11.86 9.81 8.32
C GLN A 130 12.58 8.49 8.56
N ASP A 131 13.81 8.38 8.06
CA ASP A 131 14.64 7.18 8.15
C ASP A 131 16.05 7.59 8.59
N PRO A 132 16.43 7.38 9.87
CA PRO A 132 17.72 7.83 10.38
C PRO A 132 18.92 7.11 9.73
N CYS A 133 18.69 6.01 9.02
CA CYS A 133 19.74 5.18 8.44
C CYS A 133 19.80 5.23 6.91
N ALA A 134 18.81 5.84 6.26
CA ALA A 134 18.85 6.13 4.84
C ALA A 134 19.82 7.29 4.53
N ALA A 135 20.32 7.33 3.29
CA ALA A 135 21.14 8.44 2.80
C ALA A 135 20.41 9.80 2.84
N VAL A 136 19.08 9.78 2.69
CA VAL A 136 18.20 10.94 2.87
C VAL A 136 17.27 10.63 4.04
N SER A 137 17.50 11.30 5.17
CA SER A 137 16.87 10.92 6.43
C SER A 137 15.49 11.49 6.68
N ASN A 138 15.10 12.52 5.92
CA ASN A 138 13.79 13.15 6.01
C ASN A 138 13.43 13.74 4.66
N PHE A 139 12.35 13.26 4.06
CA PHE A 139 11.85 13.78 2.79
C PHE A 139 10.34 13.68 2.69
N ILE A 140 9.76 14.57 1.90
CA ILE A 140 8.34 14.58 1.57
C ILE A 140 8.19 14.18 0.11
N GLN A 141 7.25 13.28 -0.16
CA GLN A 141 6.92 12.82 -1.50
C GLN A 141 5.42 12.75 -1.72
N LEU A 142 5.01 12.72 -2.98
CA LEU A 142 3.61 12.56 -3.35
C LEU A 142 3.11 11.17 -2.96
N TYR A 143 1.84 11.11 -2.54
CA TYR A 143 1.14 9.88 -2.21
C TYR A 143 -0.16 9.83 -3.01
N ASN A 144 -0.20 8.96 -4.01
CA ASN A 144 -1.33 8.82 -4.92
C ASN A 144 -1.70 7.33 -5.12
N GLN A 145 -1.71 6.58 -4.02
CA GLN A 145 -2.04 5.16 -4.06
C GLN A 145 -3.54 4.96 -3.87
N THR A 146 -4.14 4.17 -4.76
CA THR A 146 -5.53 3.71 -4.60
C THR A 146 -5.54 2.60 -3.55
N GLU A 147 -6.41 2.70 -2.54
CA GLU A 147 -6.51 1.72 -1.46
C GLU A 147 -7.76 0.84 -1.63
N TYR A 148 -7.58 -0.45 -1.42
CA TYR A 148 -8.65 -1.44 -1.44
C TYR A 148 -8.71 -2.19 -0.11
N TYR A 149 -9.89 -2.20 0.50
CA TYR A 149 -10.17 -2.93 1.73
C TYR A 149 -11.12 -4.07 1.43
N LYS A 150 -10.70 -5.31 1.71
CA LYS A 150 -11.45 -6.52 1.35
C LYS A 150 -12.83 -6.56 2.02
N GLY A 151 -12.92 -6.04 3.24
CA GLY A 151 -14.15 -6.02 4.02
C GLY A 151 -14.14 -4.92 5.06
N TRP A 152 -15.33 -4.57 5.53
CA TRP A 152 -15.52 -3.73 6.71
C TRP A 152 -16.74 -4.19 7.50
N ARG A 153 -16.87 -3.70 8.74
CA ARG A 153 -18.07 -3.87 9.57
C ARG A 153 -18.07 -2.84 10.70
N ILE A 154 -19.25 -2.50 11.19
CA ILE A 154 -19.42 -1.61 12.34
C ILE A 154 -20.23 -2.31 13.41
N PHE A 155 -19.68 -2.37 14.62
CA PHE A 155 -20.36 -2.90 15.78
C PHE A 155 -20.28 -1.93 16.96
N HIS A 156 -21.22 -2.06 17.89
CA HIS A 156 -21.26 -1.26 19.11
C HIS A 156 -20.53 -1.98 20.24
N ASP A 157 -19.45 -1.37 20.74
CA ASP A 157 -18.77 -1.79 21.96
C ASP A 157 -19.41 -1.11 23.18
N PRO A 158 -19.87 -1.87 24.20
CA PRO A 158 -20.53 -1.30 25.37
C PRO A 158 -19.71 -0.27 26.16
N ASN A 159 -18.37 -0.33 26.06
CA ASN A 159 -17.47 0.49 26.85
C ASN A 159 -16.84 1.62 26.02
N GLN A 160 -16.66 1.41 24.72
CA GLN A 160 -15.90 2.31 23.85
C GLN A 160 -16.73 2.92 22.71
N GLY A 161 -18.01 2.56 22.59
CA GLY A 161 -18.93 3.04 21.55
C GLY A 161 -18.75 2.30 20.23
N TYR A 162 -19.14 2.93 19.12
CA TYR A 162 -19.03 2.30 17.79
C TYR A 162 -17.58 2.09 17.36
N LYS A 163 -17.32 0.91 16.82
CA LYS A 163 -16.05 0.50 16.25
C LYS A 163 -16.21 0.10 14.79
N LEU A 164 -15.42 0.71 13.93
CA LEU A 164 -15.23 0.31 12.55
C LEU A 164 -14.03 -0.64 12.48
N HIS A 165 -14.30 -1.87 12.03
CA HIS A 165 -13.27 -2.84 11.68
C HIS A 165 -13.16 -2.92 10.17
N MET A 166 -11.95 -2.75 9.65
CA MET A 166 -11.63 -2.87 8.24
C MET A 166 -10.58 -3.96 8.06
N PHE A 167 -10.60 -4.61 6.91
CA PHE A 167 -9.65 -5.64 6.53
C PHE A 167 -8.87 -5.17 5.32
N ALA A 168 -7.54 -5.28 5.37
CA ALA A 168 -6.67 -4.96 4.25
C ALA A 168 -6.96 -5.86 3.05
N PHE A 169 -6.30 -5.59 1.91
CA PHE A 169 -6.51 -6.33 0.67
C PHE A 169 -6.26 -7.85 0.81
N ASP A 170 -5.37 -8.25 1.72
CA ASP A 170 -5.02 -9.64 2.04
C ASP A 170 -5.95 -10.29 3.07
N GLY A 171 -6.95 -9.54 3.57
CA GLY A 171 -7.85 -9.98 4.63
C GLY A 171 -7.30 -9.83 6.05
N SER A 172 -6.07 -9.32 6.22
CA SER A 172 -5.54 -9.04 7.56
C SER A 172 -6.35 -7.91 8.22
N PRO A 173 -6.68 -8.01 9.52
CA PRO A 173 -7.43 -6.97 10.20
C PRO A 173 -6.56 -5.72 10.39
N LEU A 174 -7.13 -4.56 10.08
CA LEU A 174 -6.53 -3.29 10.49
C LEU A 174 -6.74 -3.05 11.99
N ALA A 175 -5.98 -2.10 12.54
CA ALA A 175 -6.23 -1.59 13.87
C ALA A 175 -7.70 -1.14 14.01
N PRO A 176 -8.41 -1.52 15.10
CA PRO A 176 -9.78 -1.08 15.34
C PRO A 176 -9.90 0.44 15.31
N GLN A 177 -10.91 0.95 14.61
CA GLN A 177 -11.17 2.38 14.49
C GLN A 177 -12.35 2.75 15.38
N PHE A 178 -12.16 3.69 16.29
CA PHE A 178 -13.20 4.19 17.19
C PHE A 178 -13.88 5.40 16.60
N GLN A 179 -15.20 5.49 16.67
CA GLN A 179 -15.89 6.71 16.26
C GLN A 179 -15.50 7.86 17.19
N VAL A 180 -15.00 8.95 16.60
CA VAL A 180 -14.63 10.19 17.29
C VAL A 180 -15.71 11.26 17.07
N SER A 181 -16.31 11.28 15.87
CA SER A 181 -17.36 12.22 15.50
C SER A 181 -18.31 11.56 14.51
N THR A 182 -19.61 11.83 14.63
CA THR A 182 -20.62 11.42 13.64
C THR A 182 -20.58 12.30 12.39
N THR A 183 -19.96 13.47 12.47
CA THR A 183 -19.72 14.37 11.34
C THR A 183 -18.27 14.20 10.86
N PRO A 184 -18.03 14.08 9.54
CA PRO A 184 -16.67 13.99 9.01
C PRO A 184 -15.89 15.28 9.29
N ASN A 185 -14.69 15.14 9.85
CA ASN A 185 -13.73 16.23 10.04
C ASN A 185 -12.59 16.01 9.04
N MET A 186 -12.62 16.71 7.92
CA MET A 186 -11.63 16.55 6.86
C MET A 186 -11.41 17.87 6.11
N LEU A 187 -10.33 17.95 5.35
CA LEU A 187 -10.05 19.07 4.45
C LEU A 187 -11.05 19.09 3.27
N PRO A 188 -11.13 20.19 2.50
CA PRO A 188 -12.11 20.31 1.42
C PRO A 188 -11.99 19.22 0.35
N THR A 189 -13.12 18.74 -0.14
CA THR A 189 -13.31 17.62 -1.09
C THR A 189 -12.99 17.98 -2.55
N LYS A 190 -11.90 18.71 -2.78
CA LYS A 190 -11.41 19.10 -4.10
C LYS A 190 -9.89 19.04 -4.11
N GLN A 191 -9.28 18.91 -5.28
CA GLN A 191 -7.83 18.99 -5.39
C GLN A 191 -7.32 20.32 -4.80
N LEU A 192 -6.43 20.24 -3.81
CA LEU A 192 -5.89 21.35 -3.02
C LEU A 192 -4.51 21.81 -3.50
N ARG A 193 -3.84 20.99 -4.32
CA ARG A 193 -2.56 21.34 -4.96
C ARG A 193 -2.53 20.99 -6.43
N ASN A 194 -1.86 21.83 -7.22
CA ASN A 194 -1.49 21.51 -8.59
C ASN A 194 -0.27 20.59 -8.60
N VAL A 195 -0.51 19.29 -8.77
CA VAL A 195 0.55 18.29 -8.85
C VAL A 195 0.77 17.95 -10.32
N PRO A 196 1.95 18.19 -10.89
CA PRO A 196 2.25 17.77 -12.25
C PRO A 196 2.09 16.25 -12.37
N PRO A 197 1.48 15.73 -13.45
CA PRO A 197 1.48 14.30 -13.69
C PRO A 197 2.93 13.81 -13.72
N ALA A 198 3.19 12.66 -13.10
CA ALA A 198 4.52 12.06 -13.11
C ALA A 198 4.98 11.90 -14.56
N THR A 199 5.96 12.69 -14.98
CA THR A 199 6.57 12.56 -16.30
C THR A 199 7.21 11.18 -16.36
N ASN A 200 6.66 10.29 -17.18
CA ASN A 200 7.31 9.05 -17.59
C ASN A 200 8.56 9.40 -18.40
N SER A 201 9.62 9.82 -17.71
CA SER A 201 10.94 9.93 -18.31
C SER A 201 11.42 8.51 -18.57
N ARG A 202 11.04 7.98 -19.73
CA ARG A 202 11.74 6.86 -20.34
C ARG A 202 13.17 7.34 -20.47
N ARG A 203 14.06 6.95 -19.55
CA ARG A 203 15.49 7.04 -19.81
C ARG A 203 15.73 6.18 -21.04
N SER A 204 15.85 6.81 -22.21
CA SER A 204 16.50 6.18 -23.35
C SER A 204 17.90 5.83 -22.85
N LEU A 205 18.14 4.54 -22.66
CA LEU A 205 19.51 4.04 -22.59
C LEU A 205 20.03 4.18 -24.02
N ASP A 206 20.63 5.33 -24.31
CA ASP A 206 21.43 5.48 -25.51
C ASP A 206 22.65 4.57 -25.31
N VAL A 207 22.56 3.38 -25.91
CA VAL A 207 23.69 2.46 -26.03
C VAL A 207 24.65 3.10 -27.00
N GLU A 208 25.60 3.87 -26.48
CA GLU A 208 26.70 4.40 -27.27
C GLU A 208 27.66 3.24 -27.57
N GLU A 209 27.65 2.83 -28.85
CA GLU A 209 28.53 1.80 -29.39
C GLU A 209 29.98 2.30 -29.31
N ARG A 210 30.73 1.76 -28.35
CA ARG A 210 32.13 2.15 -28.12
C ARG A 210 32.99 1.65 -29.30
N SER A 211 33.33 2.56 -30.21
CA SER A 211 34.27 2.31 -31.30
C SER A 211 35.61 1.82 -30.75
N VAL A 212 36.04 0.64 -31.17
CA VAL A 212 37.35 0.08 -30.83
C VAL A 212 38.43 0.85 -31.60
N SER A 213 39.10 1.77 -30.92
CA SER A 213 40.36 2.37 -31.38
C SER A 213 41.51 1.48 -30.92
N GLY A 214 41.96 0.58 -31.79
CA GLY A 214 43.17 -0.23 -31.58
C GLY A 214 44.43 0.53 -31.98
N ALA A 215 45.27 0.86 -31.01
CA ALA A 215 46.55 1.53 -31.19
C ALA A 215 47.53 0.70 -32.05
N GLN A 216 48.27 1.40 -32.90
CA GLN A 216 49.39 0.86 -33.68
C GLN A 216 50.60 0.51 -32.80
N ASP A 217 51.23 -0.61 -33.18
CA ASP A 217 52.65 -0.94 -33.09
C ASP A 217 53.40 -0.79 -31.76
N VAL A 218 53.61 -1.92 -31.09
CA VAL A 218 54.95 -2.29 -30.58
C VAL A 218 55.08 -3.82 -30.51
N LEU A 219 56.20 -4.36 -31.02
CA LEU A 219 56.83 -5.67 -30.77
C LEU A 219 56.77 -6.77 -31.87
N GLY A 220 57.75 -6.72 -32.79
CA GLY A 220 58.79 -7.76 -32.95
C GLY A 220 58.48 -9.07 -33.71
N PRO A 221 59.26 -9.46 -34.76
CA PRO A 221 58.94 -10.59 -35.63
C PRO A 221 59.71 -11.85 -35.28
N HIS A 222 59.05 -12.91 -34.78
CA HIS A 222 59.68 -14.23 -34.70
C HIS A 222 58.65 -15.34 -34.96
N TRP A 223 58.86 -16.05 -36.08
CA TRP A 223 58.49 -17.43 -36.44
C TRP A 223 57.70 -18.30 -35.44
N LEU A 224 56.66 -18.99 -35.93
CA LEU A 224 56.67 -20.45 -36.10
C LEU A 224 55.34 -20.95 -36.70
N THR A 225 55.52 -21.84 -37.66
CA THR A 225 54.60 -22.66 -38.45
C THR A 225 53.48 -23.36 -37.68
N GLY A 226 52.30 -23.46 -38.31
CA GLY A 226 51.22 -24.37 -37.85
C GLY A 226 50.02 -24.38 -38.79
N VAL A 227 50.18 -25.04 -39.93
CA VAL A 227 49.12 -25.34 -40.93
C VAL A 227 48.09 -26.30 -40.33
N MET A 228 46.79 -26.08 -40.57
CA MET A 228 45.91 -27.02 -41.31
C MET A 228 44.48 -26.50 -41.48
N VAL A 229 44.12 -26.42 -42.75
CA VAL A 229 42.81 -26.17 -43.37
C VAL A 229 41.95 -27.43 -43.28
N VAL A 230 40.61 -27.27 -43.33
CA VAL A 230 39.59 -28.04 -44.13
C VAL A 230 38.22 -27.73 -43.48
N ALA A 231 37.37 -26.84 -43.99
CA ALA A 231 36.59 -26.85 -45.25
C ALA A 231 35.33 -27.75 -45.24
N GLY A 232 34.20 -27.13 -45.60
CA GLY A 232 32.93 -27.78 -45.99
C GLY A 232 31.94 -27.95 -44.82
N GLY A 233 30.76 -27.33 -44.75
CA GLY A 233 29.88 -26.82 -45.79
C GLY A 233 28.89 -27.90 -46.22
N LEU A 234 27.66 -27.90 -45.67
CA LEU A 234 26.45 -28.33 -46.39
C LEU A 234 25.18 -27.89 -45.64
N ALA A 235 24.33 -27.14 -46.34
CA ALA A 235 22.97 -26.81 -45.97
C ALA A 235 21.99 -27.83 -46.58
N LEU A 236 20.87 -28.12 -45.89
CA LEU A 236 19.58 -28.66 -46.39
C LEU A 236 18.59 -28.59 -45.19
N LEU A 237 17.65 -27.63 -45.14
CA LEU A 237 16.29 -27.55 -45.72
C LEU A 237 15.22 -28.52 -45.15
N MET A 238 14.18 -27.88 -44.55
CA MET A 238 12.75 -28.27 -44.44
C MET A 238 12.41 -29.44 -43.48
N SER A 239 11.25 -29.54 -42.82
CA SER A 239 9.91 -28.98 -43.00
C SER A 239 9.11 -29.01 -41.68
N SER A 240 8.00 -28.26 -41.67
CA SER A 240 6.95 -28.11 -40.64
C SER A 240 6.24 -29.40 -40.22
N THR A 241 5.74 -29.43 -38.99
CA THR A 241 4.35 -29.86 -38.69
C THR A 241 3.84 -29.21 -37.40
N ALA A 242 2.71 -28.53 -37.53
CA ALA A 242 1.81 -28.19 -36.43
C ALA A 242 0.94 -29.42 -36.12
N MET A 243 0.59 -29.63 -34.85
CA MET A 243 -0.67 -30.26 -34.51
C MET A 243 -1.17 -29.78 -33.14
N LEU A 244 -2.39 -29.26 -33.19
CA LEU A 244 -3.29 -28.90 -32.11
C LEU A 244 -3.54 -30.05 -31.13
N LEU A 245 -3.64 -29.70 -29.84
CA LEU A 245 -4.79 -29.97 -28.97
C LEU A 245 -4.79 -28.97 -27.81
#